data_AF-A0A7Y2I1K0-F1
#
_entry.id   AF-A0A7Y2I1K0-F1
#
_cell.length_a   1.000
_cell.length_b   1.000
_cell.length_c   1.000
_cell.angle_alpha   90.00
_cell.angle_beta   90.00
_cell.angle_gamma   90.00
#
_symmetry.space_group_name_H-M   'P 1'
#
loop_
_entity.id
_entity.type
_entity.pdbx_description
1 polymer ?
#
loop_
_entity_poly.entity_id
_entity_poly.type
_entity_poly.pdbx_seq_one_letter_code
_entity_poly.pdbx_strand_id
1 'polypeptide(L)'
;MTRRTSTLSMLAGLLLAVTATAFGAPPEIPATPAPVLDILVARPVQLTKPYRHTWTAEPTLVRSGYLLVLKVDPALVYPRQTEEPVLYVGNQTAERLNVGYRSGHVVAFVPAELDPAHAEAVDLRTTPIWFGAPAFPERIDVAAIAEERARAKAAGITPLPRARIEAALRAGGATLAAAGKHEMLHAAGSLVLRHAPAEAERAQILLSAGDAG
;
A
#
# COMPACT_ATOMS: atom_id res chain seq x y z
N MET A 1 -43.34 -14.31 71.64
CA MET A 1 -42.12 -15.16 71.70
C MET A 1 -41.21 -14.79 70.55
N THR A 2 -39.94 -14.60 70.87
CA THR A 2 -38.86 -13.93 70.13
C THR A 2 -38.19 -14.85 69.09
N ARG A 3 -37.95 -14.35 67.86
CA ARG A 3 -36.87 -14.77 66.92
C ARG A 3 -36.59 -13.56 66.01
N ARG A 4 -35.51 -12.77 66.11
CA ARG A 4 -34.05 -12.97 65.90
C ARG A 4 -33.65 -13.56 64.54
N THR A 5 -32.78 -12.77 63.85
CA THR A 5 -31.65 -13.14 62.96
C THR A 5 -32.01 -13.74 61.58
N SER A 6 -31.37 -13.43 60.44
CA SER A 6 -30.17 -12.64 60.10
C SER A 6 -30.16 -12.33 58.59
N THR A 7 -29.50 -11.23 58.25
CA THR A 7 -28.95 -10.83 56.95
C THR A 7 -28.01 -11.89 56.35
N LEU A 8 -28.08 -12.12 55.03
CA LEU A 8 -26.94 -12.60 54.24
C LEU A 8 -26.98 -11.98 52.84
N SER A 9 -26.11 -10.98 52.64
CA SER A 9 -25.75 -10.44 51.33
C SER A 9 -24.80 -11.42 50.63
N MET A 10 -25.04 -11.72 49.36
CA MET A 10 -24.03 -12.36 48.50
C MET A 10 -23.68 -11.39 47.36
N LEU A 11 -22.50 -10.79 47.47
CA LEU A 11 -21.84 -10.05 46.40
C LEU A 11 -21.45 -11.03 45.28
N ALA A 12 -21.93 -10.81 44.07
CA ALA A 12 -21.40 -11.43 42.87
C ALA A 12 -20.22 -10.58 42.35
N GLY A 13 -18.99 -11.02 42.60
CA GLY A 13 -17.78 -10.43 42.04
C GLY A 13 -17.55 -10.92 40.61
N LEU A 14 -17.75 -10.04 39.63
CA LEU A 14 -17.43 -10.30 38.22
C LEU A 14 -15.92 -10.14 38.01
N LEU A 15 -15.20 -11.25 37.79
CA LEU A 15 -13.81 -11.26 37.38
C LEU A 15 -13.71 -10.78 35.91
N LEU A 16 -13.20 -9.57 35.67
CA LEU A 16 -12.72 -9.18 34.35
C LEU A 16 -11.33 -9.79 34.13
N ALA A 17 -11.25 -10.84 33.32
CA ALA A 17 -9.99 -11.31 32.77
C ALA A 17 -9.55 -10.35 31.65
N VAL A 18 -8.61 -9.45 31.96
CA VAL A 18 -7.93 -8.64 30.94
C VAL A 18 -6.93 -9.55 30.23
N THR A 19 -7.29 -10.04 29.04
CA THR A 19 -6.34 -10.72 28.16
C THR A 19 -5.43 -9.67 27.52
N ALA A 20 -4.21 -9.52 28.04
CA ALA A 20 -3.16 -8.78 27.36
C ALA A 20 -2.75 -9.56 26.10
N THR A 21 -3.20 -9.12 24.93
CA THR A 21 -2.66 -9.62 23.66
C THR A 21 -1.23 -9.14 23.53
N ALA A 22 -0.26 -10.04 23.72
CA ALA A 22 1.13 -9.76 23.43
C ALA A 22 1.27 -9.48 21.93
N PHE A 23 1.56 -8.24 21.56
CA PHE A 23 1.99 -7.93 20.20
C PHE A 23 3.36 -8.60 19.99
N GLY A 24 3.40 -9.62 19.13
CA GLY A 24 4.66 -10.27 18.75
C GLY A 24 5.62 -9.26 18.11
N ALA A 25 6.92 -9.54 18.21
CA ALA A 25 7.93 -8.74 17.53
C ALA A 25 7.64 -8.67 16.03
N PRO A 26 7.84 -7.51 15.36
CA PRO A 26 7.67 -7.41 13.92
C PRO A 26 8.52 -8.45 13.18
N PRO A 27 8.05 -9.02 12.06
CA PRO A 27 8.85 -9.90 11.23
C PRO A 27 10.17 -9.26 10.83
N GLU A 28 11.22 -10.04 10.60
CA GLU A 28 12.47 -9.49 10.05
C GLU A 28 12.25 -8.94 8.63
N ILE A 29 12.97 -7.87 8.29
CA ILE A 29 12.99 -7.33 6.94
C ILE A 29 14.09 -8.05 6.16
N PRO A 30 13.80 -8.61 4.98
CA PRO A 30 14.82 -9.25 4.16
C PRO A 30 16.01 -8.32 3.88
N ALA A 31 17.23 -8.84 3.98
CA ALA A 31 18.44 -8.09 3.71
C ALA A 31 18.61 -7.76 2.20
N THR A 32 17.91 -8.47 1.32
CA THR A 32 17.88 -8.22 -0.11
C THR A 32 16.50 -7.73 -0.55
N PRO A 33 16.40 -6.96 -1.65
CA PRO A 33 15.12 -6.62 -2.24
C PRO A 33 14.21 -7.83 -2.46
N ALA A 34 12.92 -7.65 -2.25
CA ALA A 34 11.91 -8.71 -2.35
C ALA A 34 10.89 -8.40 -3.45
N PRO A 35 10.58 -9.33 -4.37
CA PRO A 35 9.60 -9.09 -5.42
C PRO A 35 8.18 -9.01 -4.87
N VAL A 36 7.28 -8.34 -5.59
CA VAL A 36 5.84 -8.57 -5.40
C VAL A 36 5.46 -9.95 -5.95
N LEU A 37 4.45 -10.58 -5.37
CA LEU A 37 4.04 -11.94 -5.71
C LEU A 37 3.14 -12.00 -6.95
N ASP A 38 2.27 -11.00 -7.14
CA ASP A 38 1.38 -10.89 -8.29
C ASP A 38 0.84 -9.45 -8.44
N ILE A 39 0.20 -9.19 -9.57
CA ILE A 39 -0.58 -7.98 -9.83
C ILE A 39 -1.99 -8.37 -10.25
N LEU A 40 -2.99 -7.85 -9.53
CA LEU A 40 -4.40 -8.21 -9.72
C LEU A 40 -5.13 -7.16 -10.56
N VAL A 41 -4.78 -5.89 -10.37
CA VAL A 41 -5.39 -4.76 -11.05
C VAL A 41 -4.27 -3.77 -11.41
N ALA A 42 -4.33 -3.26 -12.63
CA ALA A 42 -3.55 -2.12 -13.09
C ALA A 42 -4.49 -1.20 -13.85
N ARG A 43 -4.78 -0.02 -13.30
CA ARG A 43 -5.66 0.96 -13.94
C ARG A 43 -4.86 2.23 -14.27
N PRO A 44 -4.70 2.59 -15.54
CA PRO A 44 -4.13 3.89 -15.91
C PRO A 44 -4.97 5.02 -15.30
N VAL A 45 -4.31 6.08 -14.86
CA VAL A 45 -4.94 7.26 -14.26
C VAL A 45 -4.41 8.51 -14.95
N GLN A 46 -5.33 9.40 -15.31
CA GLN A 46 -5.03 10.74 -15.78
C GLN A 46 -5.73 11.75 -14.87
N LEU A 47 -4.98 12.73 -14.37
CA LEU A 47 -5.45 13.79 -13.49
C LEU A 47 -5.54 15.10 -14.26
N THR A 48 -6.67 15.79 -14.13
CA THR A 48 -6.82 17.17 -14.63
C THR A 48 -6.02 18.14 -13.76
N LYS A 49 -6.18 18.06 -12.43
CA LYS A 49 -5.39 18.83 -11.46
C LYS A 49 -4.22 17.98 -10.95
N PRO A 50 -2.96 18.36 -11.23
CA PRO A 50 -1.81 17.66 -10.67
C PRO A 50 -1.78 17.75 -9.15
N TYR A 51 -1.11 16.80 -8.52
CA TYR A 51 -0.77 16.89 -7.10
C TYR A 51 0.73 16.66 -6.88
N ARG A 52 1.23 17.13 -5.73
CA ARG A 52 2.62 16.91 -5.34
C ARG A 52 2.78 15.50 -4.75
N HIS A 53 3.51 14.65 -5.44
CA HIS A 53 3.93 13.36 -4.92
C HIS A 53 5.12 13.54 -3.98
N THR A 54 5.05 12.97 -2.78
CA THR A 54 6.02 13.20 -1.70
C THR A 54 6.68 11.91 -1.21
N TRP A 55 6.63 10.83 -2.00
CA TRP A 55 7.28 9.55 -1.68
C TRP A 55 8.73 9.46 -2.21
N THR A 56 9.35 10.62 -2.43
CA THR A 56 10.73 10.81 -2.91
C THR A 56 11.30 12.08 -2.26
N ALA A 57 12.62 12.20 -2.23
CA ALA A 57 13.33 13.36 -1.70
C ALA A 57 12.99 14.63 -2.49
N GLU A 58 12.86 14.52 -3.81
CA GLU A 58 12.39 15.59 -4.69
C GLU A 58 10.90 15.42 -4.98
N PRO A 59 10.01 16.28 -4.46
CA PRO A 59 8.59 16.12 -4.69
C PRO A 59 8.19 16.61 -6.09
N THR A 60 7.63 15.73 -6.90
CA THR A 60 7.24 16.01 -8.30
C THR A 60 5.73 16.28 -8.43
N LEU A 61 5.36 17.15 -9.38
CA LEU A 61 3.96 17.32 -9.76
C LEU A 61 3.53 16.18 -10.68
N VAL A 62 2.55 15.40 -10.23
CA VAL A 62 2.09 14.21 -10.97
C VAL A 62 0.74 14.49 -11.62
N ARG A 63 0.64 14.16 -12.91
CA ARG A 63 -0.61 14.23 -13.69
C ARG A 63 -1.12 12.87 -14.14
N SER A 64 -0.31 11.84 -14.09
CA SER A 64 -0.58 10.56 -14.73
C SER A 64 0.10 9.44 -13.96
N GLY A 65 -0.40 8.22 -14.12
CA GLY A 65 0.19 7.06 -13.48
C GLY A 65 -0.69 5.83 -13.52
N TYR A 66 -0.43 4.90 -12.61
CA TYR A 66 -1.22 3.67 -12.46
C TYR A 66 -1.70 3.49 -11.03
N LEU A 67 -2.97 3.16 -10.86
CA LEU A 67 -3.49 2.54 -9.64
C LEU A 67 -3.32 1.03 -9.75
N LEU A 68 -2.54 0.46 -8.83
CA LEU A 68 -2.21 -0.95 -8.79
C LEU A 68 -2.88 -1.63 -7.60
N VAL A 69 -3.25 -2.90 -7.77
CA VAL A 69 -3.49 -3.84 -6.67
C VAL A 69 -2.46 -4.96 -6.77
N LEU A 70 -1.59 -5.03 -5.78
CA LEU A 70 -0.45 -5.94 -5.72
C LEU A 70 -0.72 -7.02 -4.68
N LYS A 71 -0.39 -8.25 -5.01
CA LYS A 71 -0.26 -9.33 -4.02
C LYS A 71 1.18 -9.34 -3.51
N VAL A 72 1.35 -9.30 -2.20
CA VAL A 72 2.66 -9.15 -1.54
C VAL A 72 2.82 -10.17 -0.43
N ASP A 73 4.05 -10.37 0.04
CA ASP A 73 4.29 -11.04 1.31
C ASP A 73 3.86 -10.11 2.46
N PRO A 74 2.90 -10.52 3.31
CA PRO A 74 2.48 -9.74 4.49
C PRO A 74 3.61 -9.28 5.40
N ALA A 75 4.71 -10.02 5.50
CA ALA A 75 5.85 -9.67 6.36
C ALA A 75 6.55 -8.37 5.91
N LEU A 76 6.52 -8.06 4.60
CA LEU A 76 7.10 -6.85 4.02
C LEU A 76 6.32 -5.58 4.36
N VAL A 77 5.03 -5.73 4.64
CA VAL A 77 4.11 -4.61 4.88
C VAL A 77 3.52 -4.64 6.28
N TYR A 78 4.10 -5.44 7.18
CA TYR A 78 3.74 -5.46 8.58
C TYR A 78 4.02 -4.07 9.21
N PRO A 79 3.07 -3.47 9.96
CA PRO A 79 3.26 -2.16 10.58
C PRO A 79 4.48 -2.10 11.48
N ARG A 80 5.29 -1.04 11.34
CA ARG A 80 6.49 -0.81 12.15
C ARG A 80 6.48 0.58 12.75
N GLN A 81 7.21 0.77 13.84
CA GLN A 81 7.45 2.08 14.45
C GLN A 81 8.71 2.76 13.88
N THR A 82 9.29 2.19 12.83
CA THR A 82 10.55 2.58 12.20
C THR A 82 10.34 2.72 10.69
N GLU A 83 11.42 2.97 9.96
CA GLU A 83 11.45 2.90 8.50
C GLU A 83 10.79 1.59 7.99
N GLU A 84 10.02 1.71 6.92
CA GLU A 84 9.33 0.60 6.29
C GLU A 84 9.91 0.33 4.90
N PRO A 85 9.88 -0.93 4.41
CA PRO A 85 10.30 -1.25 3.06
C PRO A 85 9.60 -0.38 2.02
N VAL A 86 10.40 0.23 1.14
CA VAL A 86 9.90 1.11 0.08
C VAL A 86 9.46 0.27 -1.11
N LEU A 87 8.28 0.56 -1.67
CA LEU A 87 7.79 -0.05 -2.90
C LEU A 87 8.31 0.71 -4.12
N TYR A 88 9.08 0.03 -4.96
CA TYR A 88 9.65 0.58 -6.20
C TYR A 88 8.97 -0.03 -7.43
N VAL A 89 8.88 0.78 -8.49
CA VAL A 89 8.42 0.38 -9.82
C VAL A 89 9.38 0.97 -10.85
N GLY A 90 10.30 0.17 -11.36
CA GLY A 90 11.30 0.64 -12.33
C GLY A 90 12.25 1.68 -11.74
N ASN A 91 12.10 2.95 -12.11
CA ASN A 91 13.00 4.03 -11.70
C ASN A 91 12.30 5.05 -10.77
N GLN A 92 11.32 4.61 -9.98
CA GLN A 92 10.58 5.47 -9.05
C GLN A 92 9.92 4.67 -7.94
N THR A 93 9.40 5.38 -6.95
CA THR A 93 8.62 4.82 -5.84
C THR A 93 7.12 4.82 -6.14
N ALA A 94 6.39 3.95 -5.43
CA ALA A 94 4.94 3.93 -5.41
C ALA A 94 4.41 4.43 -4.05
N GLU A 95 3.38 5.28 -4.09
CA GLU A 95 2.62 5.71 -2.93
C GLU A 95 1.68 4.58 -2.48
N ARG A 96 1.98 3.93 -1.35
CA ARG A 96 1.08 2.93 -0.76
C ARG A 96 -0.16 3.61 -0.18
N LEU A 97 -1.35 3.17 -0.59
CA LEU A 97 -2.63 3.77 -0.21
C LEU A 97 -3.32 3.00 0.93
N ASN A 98 -2.94 1.76 1.20
CA ASN A 98 -3.28 0.99 2.40
C ASN A 98 -2.01 0.29 2.95
N VAL A 99 -2.16 -0.45 4.05
CA VAL A 99 -1.05 -1.18 4.68
C VAL A 99 -0.87 -2.53 4.02
N GLY A 100 -1.90 -3.37 3.99
CA GLY A 100 -1.90 -4.67 3.30
C GLY A 100 -1.49 -5.88 4.14
N TYR A 101 -1.00 -5.73 5.39
CA TYR A 101 -0.46 -6.86 6.16
C TYR A 101 -1.47 -7.96 6.52
N ARG A 102 -2.76 -7.62 6.68
CA ARG A 102 -3.79 -8.63 7.02
C ARG A 102 -4.24 -9.43 5.80
N SER A 103 -4.25 -8.79 4.63
CA SER A 103 -4.80 -9.35 3.39
C SER A 103 -3.73 -9.88 2.44
N GLY A 104 -2.47 -9.45 2.59
CA GLY A 104 -1.43 -9.62 1.57
C GLY A 104 -1.68 -8.79 0.31
N HIS A 105 -2.53 -7.76 0.38
CA HIS A 105 -2.88 -6.92 -0.77
C HIS A 105 -2.58 -5.44 -0.52
N VAL A 106 -1.79 -4.86 -1.41
CA VAL A 106 -1.43 -3.44 -1.39
C VAL A 106 -2.05 -2.75 -2.60
N VAL A 107 -2.85 -1.72 -2.33
CA VAL A 107 -3.27 -0.72 -3.30
C VAL A 107 -2.23 0.39 -3.29
N ALA A 108 -1.66 0.69 -4.45
CA ALA A 108 -0.64 1.71 -4.60
C ALA A 108 -0.89 2.58 -5.82
N PHE A 109 -0.45 3.83 -5.76
CA PHE A 109 -0.36 4.70 -6.91
C PHE A 109 1.09 4.85 -7.35
N VAL A 110 1.33 4.66 -8.64
CA VAL A 110 2.65 4.81 -9.26
C VAL A 110 2.56 6.01 -10.20
N PRO A 111 3.21 7.15 -9.89
CA PRO A 111 3.38 8.22 -10.86
C PRO A 111 3.96 7.64 -12.15
N ALA A 112 3.51 8.02 -13.33
CA ALA A 112 4.16 7.61 -14.57
C ALA A 112 3.57 8.38 -15.73
N GLU A 113 4.38 8.67 -16.73
CA GLU A 113 3.81 9.06 -18.02
C GLU A 113 3.17 7.87 -18.71
N LEU A 114 1.96 8.08 -19.24
CA LEU A 114 1.20 7.06 -19.96
C LEU A 114 1.60 6.97 -21.44
N ASP A 115 2.21 8.03 -21.97
CA ASP A 115 2.80 8.03 -23.31
C ASP A 115 4.16 7.30 -23.28
N PRO A 116 4.31 6.14 -23.95
CA PRO A 116 5.56 5.39 -23.97
C PRO A 116 6.75 6.13 -24.61
N ALA A 117 6.50 7.24 -25.32
CA ALA A 117 7.58 8.07 -25.88
C ALA A 117 8.28 8.93 -24.81
N HIS A 118 7.70 9.10 -23.62
CA HIS A 118 8.28 9.93 -22.57
C HIS A 118 9.37 9.19 -21.79
N ALA A 119 10.43 9.89 -21.38
CA ALA A 119 11.55 9.30 -20.63
C ALA A 119 11.14 8.75 -19.24
N GLU A 120 10.05 9.30 -18.68
CA GLU A 120 9.46 8.92 -17.39
C GLU A 120 8.28 7.94 -17.55
N ALA A 121 8.10 7.38 -18.74
CA ALA A 121 7.06 6.39 -18.99
C ALA A 121 7.38 5.08 -18.26
N VAL A 122 6.34 4.46 -17.70
CA VAL A 122 6.41 3.10 -17.15
C VAL A 122 5.60 2.16 -18.00
N ASP A 123 6.28 1.21 -18.63
CA ASP A 123 5.67 0.02 -19.19
C ASP A 123 5.73 -1.12 -18.17
N LEU A 124 4.59 -1.41 -17.53
CA LEU A 124 4.46 -2.48 -16.54
C LEU A 124 4.86 -3.86 -17.09
N ARG A 125 4.87 -4.06 -18.42
CA ARG A 125 5.25 -5.33 -19.06
C ARG A 125 6.74 -5.63 -18.99
N THR A 126 7.55 -4.61 -18.83
CA THR A 126 9.02 -4.69 -18.86
C THR A 126 9.66 -4.14 -17.58
N THR A 127 8.83 -3.62 -16.68
CA THR A 127 9.27 -2.96 -15.45
C THR A 127 9.12 -3.88 -14.24
N PRO A 128 10.19 -4.15 -13.46
CA PRO A 128 10.08 -4.88 -12.21
C PRO A 128 9.40 -4.03 -11.13
N ILE A 129 8.71 -4.72 -10.21
CA ILE A 129 8.05 -4.13 -9.03
C ILE A 129 8.58 -4.89 -7.80
N TRP A 130 9.08 -4.18 -6.80
CA TRP A 130 9.71 -4.80 -5.64
C TRP A 130 9.67 -3.93 -4.38
N PHE A 131 9.87 -4.55 -3.23
CA PHE A 131 10.19 -3.87 -1.98
C PHE A 131 11.71 -3.80 -1.80
N GLY A 132 12.24 -2.59 -1.67
CA GLY A 132 13.66 -2.32 -1.39
C GLY A 132 13.95 -2.23 0.10
N ALA A 133 15.06 -1.58 0.45
CA ALA A 133 15.41 -1.35 1.84
C ALA A 133 14.39 -0.41 2.53
N PRO A 134 14.30 -0.47 3.86
CA PRO A 134 13.56 0.51 4.62
C PRO A 134 14.16 1.91 4.47
N ALA A 135 13.31 2.90 4.22
CA ALA A 135 13.71 4.31 4.19
C ALA A 135 12.51 5.22 4.44
N PHE A 136 12.80 6.45 4.87
CA PHE A 136 11.82 7.53 4.81
C PHE A 136 11.81 8.19 3.42
N PRO A 137 10.65 8.69 2.95
CA PRO A 137 10.54 9.35 1.66
C PRO A 137 11.61 10.40 1.34
N GLU A 138 11.94 11.24 2.32
CA GLU A 138 12.91 12.33 2.17
C GLU A 138 14.36 11.87 1.92
N ARG A 139 14.64 10.57 2.06
CA ARG A 139 15.95 9.96 1.78
C ARG A 139 16.02 9.26 0.42
N ILE A 140 14.93 9.26 -0.34
CA ILE A 140 14.82 8.51 -1.59
C ILE A 140 14.99 9.48 -2.76
N ASP A 141 16.24 9.74 -3.12
CA ASP A 141 16.59 10.48 -4.33
C ASP A 141 16.80 9.54 -5.54
N VAL A 142 17.15 10.12 -6.69
CA VAL A 142 17.41 9.37 -7.93
C VAL A 142 18.57 8.38 -7.79
N ALA A 143 19.60 8.71 -7.00
CA ALA A 143 20.75 7.84 -6.79
C ALA A 143 20.35 6.62 -5.94
N ALA A 144 19.61 6.84 -4.85
CA ALA A 144 19.06 5.79 -4.01
C ALA A 144 18.17 4.82 -4.81
N ILE A 145 17.31 5.34 -5.70
CA ILE A 145 16.48 4.52 -6.59
C ILE A 145 17.36 3.66 -7.53
N ALA A 146 18.41 4.24 -8.12
CA ALA A 146 19.30 3.52 -9.02
C ALA A 146 20.06 2.39 -8.28
N GLU A 147 20.50 2.63 -7.06
CA GLU A 147 21.13 1.63 -6.19
C GLU A 147 20.16 0.49 -5.85
N GLU A 148 18.93 0.81 -5.44
CA GLU A 148 17.89 -0.19 -5.16
C GLU A 148 17.59 -1.05 -6.38
N ARG A 149 17.53 -0.42 -7.56
CA ARG A 149 17.33 -1.14 -8.82
C ARG A 149 18.49 -2.09 -9.13
N ALA A 150 19.72 -1.68 -8.87
CA ALA A 150 20.88 -2.54 -9.03
C ALA A 150 20.83 -3.74 -8.06
N ARG A 151 20.42 -3.53 -6.81
CA ARG A 151 20.24 -4.61 -5.84
C ARG A 151 19.09 -5.55 -6.21
N ALA A 152 17.97 -5.03 -6.71
CA ALA A 152 16.86 -5.84 -7.20
C ALA A 152 17.29 -6.74 -8.36
N LYS A 153 18.06 -6.19 -9.29
CA LYS A 153 18.67 -6.97 -10.39
C LYS A 153 19.61 -8.05 -9.87
N ALA A 154 20.47 -7.73 -8.89
CA ALA A 154 21.38 -8.70 -8.28
C ALA A 154 20.64 -9.82 -7.52
N ALA A 155 19.48 -9.50 -6.94
CA ALA A 155 18.57 -10.46 -6.31
C ALA A 155 17.74 -11.28 -7.32
N GLY A 156 17.94 -11.09 -8.63
CA GLY A 156 17.23 -11.83 -9.67
C GLY A 156 15.78 -11.39 -9.89
N ILE A 157 15.39 -10.19 -9.41
CA ILE A 157 14.04 -9.69 -9.60
C ILE A 157 13.84 -9.29 -11.07
N THR A 158 12.85 -9.91 -11.69
CA THR A 158 12.43 -9.65 -13.07
C THR A 158 11.01 -9.07 -13.12
N PRO A 159 10.61 -8.44 -14.23
CA PRO A 159 9.21 -8.08 -14.46
C PRO A 159 8.27 -9.28 -14.30
N LEU A 160 7.03 -9.03 -13.88
CA LEU A 160 6.00 -10.07 -13.85
C LEU A 160 5.69 -10.55 -15.27
N PRO A 161 5.21 -11.80 -15.45
CA PRO A 161 4.89 -12.33 -16.76
C PRO A 161 3.90 -11.43 -17.51
N ARG A 162 4.18 -11.14 -18.79
CA ARG A 162 3.33 -10.26 -19.61
C ARG A 162 1.85 -10.60 -19.55
N ALA A 163 1.51 -11.90 -19.59
CA ALA A 163 0.12 -12.35 -19.50
C ALA A 163 -0.59 -11.90 -18.20
N ARG A 164 0.13 -11.83 -17.08
CA ARG A 164 -0.37 -11.32 -15.79
C ARG A 164 -0.61 -9.82 -15.85
N ILE A 165 0.35 -9.07 -16.40
CA ILE A 165 0.20 -7.62 -16.60
C ILE A 165 -1.03 -7.30 -17.48
N GLU A 166 -1.18 -8.00 -18.61
CA GLU A 166 -2.34 -7.78 -19.50
C GLU A 166 -3.67 -8.15 -18.81
N ALA A 167 -3.69 -9.18 -17.97
CA ALA A 167 -4.87 -9.54 -17.20
C ALA A 167 -5.21 -8.45 -16.16
N ALA A 168 -4.22 -7.92 -15.45
CA ALA A 168 -4.40 -6.84 -14.50
C ALA A 168 -4.86 -5.54 -15.17
N LEU A 169 -4.32 -5.21 -16.35
CA LEU A 169 -4.77 -4.06 -17.16
C LEU A 169 -6.24 -4.20 -17.56
N ARG A 170 -6.65 -5.40 -18.04
CA ARG A 170 -8.07 -5.67 -18.33
C ARG A 170 -8.95 -5.56 -17.08
N ALA A 171 -8.48 -6.07 -15.94
CA ALA A 171 -9.21 -5.99 -14.68
C ALA A 171 -9.33 -4.54 -14.15
N GLY A 172 -8.35 -3.68 -14.43
CA GLY A 172 -8.41 -2.25 -14.13
C GLY A 172 -9.36 -1.46 -15.03
N GLY A 173 -9.62 -1.97 -16.24
CA GLY A 173 -10.54 -1.37 -17.19
C GLY A 173 -9.97 -0.11 -17.85
N ALA A 174 -10.86 0.78 -18.28
CA ALA A 174 -10.47 2.02 -18.94
C ALA A 174 -9.70 2.96 -18.00
N THR A 175 -8.87 3.84 -18.60
CA THR A 175 -8.17 4.92 -17.91
C THR A 175 -9.14 5.70 -17.03
N LEU A 176 -8.79 5.86 -15.75
CA LEU A 176 -9.49 6.75 -14.84
C LEU A 176 -9.13 8.19 -15.20
N ALA A 177 -10.05 8.91 -15.81
CA ALA A 177 -9.97 10.36 -15.89
C ALA A 177 -10.51 10.94 -14.58
N ALA A 178 -9.64 11.51 -13.74
CA ALA A 178 -9.98 12.06 -12.44
C ALA A 178 -9.69 13.56 -12.40
N ALA A 179 -10.56 14.33 -11.74
CA ALA A 179 -10.39 15.77 -11.58
C ALA A 179 -9.12 16.12 -10.78
N GLY A 180 -8.66 15.24 -9.89
CA GLY A 180 -7.44 15.38 -9.11
C GLY A 180 -7.24 14.23 -8.12
N LYS A 181 -6.32 14.40 -7.15
CA LYS A 181 -5.96 13.36 -6.17
C LYS A 181 -7.19 12.78 -5.45
N HIS A 182 -8.18 13.61 -5.10
CA HIS A 182 -9.37 13.17 -4.37
C HIS A 182 -10.11 12.03 -5.08
N GLU A 183 -10.49 12.22 -6.34
CA GLU A 183 -11.24 11.21 -7.09
C GLU A 183 -10.40 9.95 -7.36
N MET A 184 -9.08 10.11 -7.53
CA MET A 184 -8.15 8.99 -7.56
C MET A 184 -8.16 8.20 -6.24
N LEU A 185 -8.16 8.86 -5.08
CA LEU A 185 -8.23 8.21 -3.78
C LEU A 185 -9.59 7.53 -3.57
N HIS A 186 -10.69 8.12 -4.02
CA HIS A 186 -12.00 7.48 -3.97
C HIS A 186 -12.01 6.15 -4.78
N ALA A 187 -11.43 6.16 -5.97
CA ALA A 187 -11.25 4.94 -6.77
C ALA A 187 -10.35 3.91 -6.06
N ALA A 188 -9.29 4.36 -5.39
CA ALA A 188 -8.43 3.50 -4.58
C ALA A 188 -9.15 2.90 -3.36
N GLY A 189 -9.99 3.67 -2.66
CA GLY A 189 -10.81 3.18 -1.54
C GLY A 189 -11.73 2.04 -1.97
N SER A 190 -12.32 2.14 -3.16
CA SER A 190 -13.10 1.05 -3.76
C SER A 190 -12.27 -0.21 -4.03
N LEU A 191 -10.98 -0.07 -4.40
CA LEU A 191 -10.07 -1.20 -4.55
C LEU A 191 -9.70 -1.81 -3.19
N VAL A 192 -9.46 -0.99 -2.17
CA VAL A 192 -9.17 -1.46 -0.80
C VAL A 192 -10.35 -2.27 -0.26
N LEU A 193 -11.59 -1.78 -0.38
CA LEU A 193 -12.77 -2.53 0.07
C LEU A 193 -12.87 -3.93 -0.57
N ARG A 194 -12.53 -4.04 -1.86
CA ARG A 194 -12.63 -5.31 -2.60
C ARG A 194 -11.49 -6.28 -2.29
N HIS A 195 -10.26 -5.79 -2.18
CA HIS A 195 -9.06 -6.65 -2.13
C HIS A 195 -8.44 -6.75 -0.74
N ALA A 196 -8.72 -5.80 0.15
CA ALA A 196 -8.26 -5.77 1.53
C ALA A 196 -9.41 -5.41 2.49
N PRO A 197 -10.50 -6.21 2.53
CA PRO A 197 -11.69 -5.89 3.33
C PRO A 197 -11.41 -5.76 4.84
N ALA A 198 -10.33 -6.37 5.33
CA ALA A 198 -9.86 -6.19 6.71
C ALA A 198 -9.36 -4.77 7.04
N GLU A 199 -9.24 -3.91 6.03
CA GLU A 199 -8.86 -2.49 6.12
C GLU A 199 -10.02 -1.56 5.71
N ALA A 200 -11.27 -1.98 5.96
CA ALA A 200 -12.47 -1.20 5.60
C ALA A 200 -12.47 0.24 6.14
N GLU A 201 -11.93 0.48 7.34
CA GLU A 201 -11.77 1.83 7.89
C GLU A 201 -10.86 2.71 7.02
N ARG A 202 -9.69 2.17 6.61
CA ARG A 202 -8.79 2.87 5.69
C ARG A 202 -9.46 3.12 4.35
N ALA A 203 -10.21 2.14 3.85
CA ALA A 203 -10.97 2.30 2.63
C ALA A 203 -11.99 3.44 2.73
N GLN A 204 -12.67 3.56 3.88
CA GLN A 204 -13.66 4.61 4.11
C GLN A 204 -13.01 6.00 4.20
N ILE A 205 -11.84 6.11 4.82
CA ILE A 205 -11.05 7.35 4.80
C ILE A 205 -10.73 7.78 3.37
N LEU A 206 -10.33 6.84 2.50
CA LEU A 206 -10.01 7.14 1.10
C LEU A 206 -11.26 7.54 0.30
N LEU A 207 -12.40 6.91 0.57
CA LEU A 207 -13.70 7.25 -0.03
C LEU A 207 -14.20 8.63 0.41
N SER A 208 -13.95 9.01 1.66
CA SER A 208 -14.40 10.28 2.25
C SER A 208 -13.35 11.40 2.21
N ALA A 209 -12.23 11.22 1.50
CA ALA A 209 -11.11 12.17 1.46
C ALA A 209 -11.42 13.54 0.82
N GLY A 210 -12.70 13.94 0.75
CA GLY A 210 -13.23 15.15 0.12
C GLY A 210 -14.22 15.93 0.98
N ASP A 211 -14.54 15.44 2.19
CA ASP A 211 -15.49 16.11 3.09
C ASP A 211 -14.81 17.07 4.10
N ALA A 212 -13.49 17.24 4.01
CA ALA A 212 -12.70 18.08 4.92
C ALA A 212 -12.00 19.25 4.21
N GLY A 213 -12.72 19.89 3.28
CA GLY A 213 -12.29 21.10 2.57
C GLY A 213 -12.97 22.35 3.10
#